data_AF-A0A7C3YL66-F1
#
_entry.id   AF-A0A7C3YL66-F1
#
_cell.length_a   1.000
_cell.length_b   1.000
_cell.length_c   1.000
_cell.angle_alpha   90.00
_cell.angle_beta   90.00
_cell.angle_gamma   90.00
#
_symmetry.space_group_name_H-M   'P 1'
#
loop_
_entity.id
_entity.type
_entity.pdbx_description
1 polymer ?
#
loop_
_entity_poly.entity_id
_entity_poly.type
_entity_poly.pdbx_seq_one_letter_code
_entity_poly.pdbx_strand_id
1 'polypeptide(L)'
;MNEQLKTPIFDTLYNHAKRQVISFHTPGHKNGRSIDKRLRSFTGKNVYYFDVTVFPEVDSLHDPVGPIKKSQELISKLYGVKSSFYLVNGSTVGNLAILLSACNPGDSVILSRNCHKSVLSAIILSGVWPIWIQPKIDQNIDVIFDMSPKQVQDALDQFPEAKAVFITSPTYNGITTDLVEIAKICHSRSKLLLVDEAHGSHLKFHEDLPISAVEAGADMCVQSLHKTLS
;
A
#
# COMPACT_ATOMS: atom_id res chain seq x y z
N MET A 1 -12.94 0.62 26.05
CA MET A 1 -12.42 -0.57 25.33
C MET A 1 -11.64 -0.05 24.13
N ASN A 2 -10.38 -0.46 23.94
CA ASN A 2 -9.54 0.03 22.85
C ASN A 2 -10.20 -0.30 21.50
N GLU A 3 -10.58 0.71 20.71
CA GLU A 3 -11.25 0.50 19.41
C GLU A 3 -10.41 -0.35 18.45
N GLN A 4 -9.08 -0.32 18.59
CA GLN A 4 -8.13 -1.05 17.76
C GLN A 4 -8.12 -2.58 18.02
N LEU A 5 -8.86 -3.06 19.03
CA LEU A 5 -9.07 -4.50 19.24
C LEU A 5 -10.25 -5.06 18.45
N LYS A 6 -11.03 -4.21 17.77
CA LYS A 6 -12.16 -4.65 16.95
C LYS A 6 -11.66 -5.23 15.63
N THR A 7 -12.29 -6.30 15.15
CA THR A 7 -11.93 -6.95 13.88
C THR A 7 -13.14 -7.05 12.95
N PRO A 8 -13.69 -5.92 12.43
CA PRO A 8 -15.01 -5.89 11.81
C PRO A 8 -15.21 -6.91 10.67
N ILE A 9 -14.19 -7.09 9.82
CA ILE A 9 -14.23 -8.06 8.73
C ILE A 9 -14.23 -9.49 9.27
N PHE A 10 -13.28 -9.81 10.17
CA PHE A 10 -13.19 -11.15 10.74
C PHE A 10 -14.44 -11.51 11.53
N ASP A 11 -14.93 -10.63 12.41
CA ASP A 11 -16.14 -10.86 13.22
C ASP A 11 -17.35 -11.13 12.33
N THR A 12 -17.48 -10.37 11.23
CA THR A 12 -18.58 -10.55 10.27
C THR A 12 -18.48 -11.91 9.57
N LEU A 13 -17.32 -12.25 9.00
CA LEU A 13 -17.12 -13.52 8.32
C LEU A 13 -17.21 -14.73 9.27
N TYR A 14 -16.71 -14.59 10.50
CA TYR A 14 -16.77 -15.62 11.52
C TYR A 14 -18.23 -15.93 11.92
N ASN A 15 -19.04 -14.89 12.17
CA ASN A 15 -20.46 -15.07 12.50
C ASN A 15 -21.25 -15.59 11.30
N HIS A 16 -20.93 -15.17 10.08
CA HIS A 16 -21.50 -15.73 8.86
C HIS A 16 -21.20 -17.24 8.75
N ALA A 17 -19.93 -17.63 8.91
CA ALA A 17 -19.49 -19.01 8.83
C ALA A 17 -20.17 -19.92 9.86
N LYS A 18 -20.42 -19.44 11.09
CA LYS A 18 -21.10 -20.20 12.16
C LYS A 18 -22.52 -20.60 11.82
N ARG A 19 -23.22 -19.84 10.97
CA ARG A 19 -24.60 -20.18 10.57
C ARG A 19 -24.68 -21.39 9.63
N GLN A 20 -23.56 -21.77 9.01
CA GLN A 20 -23.46 -22.92 8.09
C GLN A 20 -24.57 -22.97 7.03
N VAL A 21 -24.99 -21.81 6.53
CA VAL A 21 -26.05 -21.70 5.53
C VAL A 21 -25.66 -22.47 4.28
N ILE A 22 -26.62 -23.17 3.67
CA ILE A 22 -26.42 -23.81 2.38
C ILE A 22 -26.29 -22.71 1.33
N SER A 23 -25.08 -22.47 0.84
CA SER A 23 -24.87 -21.49 -0.23
C SER A 23 -25.37 -22.05 -1.55
N PHE A 24 -26.37 -21.36 -2.13
CA PHE A 24 -26.72 -21.48 -3.55
C PHE A 24 -26.00 -20.41 -4.40
N HIS A 25 -25.31 -19.46 -3.75
CA HIS A 25 -24.59 -18.35 -4.38
C HIS A 25 -23.19 -18.74 -4.87
N THR A 26 -22.49 -17.85 -5.57
CA THR A 26 -21.02 -17.92 -5.72
C THR A 26 -20.33 -17.81 -4.35
N PRO A 27 -19.11 -18.37 -4.18
CA PRO A 27 -18.32 -19.09 -5.18
C PRO A 27 -18.78 -20.55 -5.44
N GLY A 28 -18.31 -21.12 -6.56
CA GLY A 28 -18.73 -22.44 -7.05
C GLY A 28 -18.39 -23.62 -6.13
N HIS A 29 -17.48 -23.43 -5.16
CA HIS A 29 -17.13 -24.48 -4.20
C HIS A 29 -18.25 -24.77 -3.18
N LYS A 30 -19.27 -23.91 -3.08
CA LYS A 30 -20.44 -24.05 -2.19
C LYS A 30 -20.04 -24.44 -0.76
N ASN A 31 -19.26 -23.58 -0.09
CA ASN A 31 -18.70 -23.81 1.25
C ASN A 31 -17.79 -25.05 1.34
N GLY A 32 -17.12 -25.39 0.23
CA GLY A 32 -16.11 -26.45 0.17
C GLY A 32 -16.68 -27.82 -0.21
N ARG A 33 -17.94 -27.90 -0.63
CA ARG A 33 -18.62 -29.15 -1.01
C ARG A 33 -18.09 -29.76 -2.31
N SER A 34 -17.75 -28.92 -3.30
CA SER A 34 -17.19 -29.36 -4.58
C SER A 34 -15.67 -29.29 -4.63
N ILE A 35 -15.01 -28.99 -3.50
CA ILE A 35 -13.55 -29.08 -3.40
C ILE A 35 -13.13 -30.54 -3.28
N ASP A 36 -12.04 -30.89 -3.95
CA ASP A 36 -11.40 -32.19 -3.83
C ASP A 36 -11.16 -32.57 -2.35
N LYS A 37 -11.44 -33.84 -2.01
CA LYS A 37 -11.40 -34.30 -0.61
C LYS A 37 -10.01 -34.18 -0.01
N ARG A 38 -8.95 -34.43 -0.79
CA ARG A 38 -7.56 -34.32 -0.32
C ARG A 38 -7.22 -32.88 0.00
N LEU A 39 -7.58 -31.95 -0.89
CA LEU A 39 -7.34 -30.52 -0.65
C LEU A 39 -8.13 -30.02 0.55
N ARG A 40 -9.43 -30.35 0.64
CA ARG A 40 -10.29 -29.96 1.76
C ARG A 40 -9.79 -30.50 3.10
N SER A 41 -9.25 -31.72 3.11
CA SER A 41 -8.65 -32.31 4.31
C SER A 41 -7.36 -31.61 4.72
N PHE A 42 -6.57 -31.12 3.76
CA PHE A 42 -5.31 -30.44 4.01
C PHE A 42 -5.52 -29.01 4.53
N THR A 43 -6.39 -28.23 3.89
CA THR A 43 -6.65 -26.81 4.25
C THR A 43 -7.62 -26.65 5.42
N GLY A 44 -8.42 -27.69 5.69
CA GLY A 44 -9.50 -27.66 6.67
C GLY A 44 -10.80 -27.09 6.09
N LYS A 45 -11.94 -27.56 6.61
CA LYS A 45 -13.27 -27.19 6.08
C LYS A 45 -13.63 -25.71 6.29
N ASN A 46 -13.08 -25.07 7.33
CA ASN A 46 -13.55 -23.76 7.77
C ASN A 46 -13.10 -22.63 6.82
N VAL A 47 -11.95 -22.75 6.15
CA VAL A 47 -11.44 -21.71 5.23
C VAL A 47 -12.46 -21.40 4.12
N TYR A 48 -13.16 -22.42 3.65
CA TYR A 48 -14.17 -22.29 2.58
C TYR A 48 -15.46 -21.60 3.02
N TYR A 49 -15.67 -21.39 4.32
CA TYR A 49 -16.80 -20.59 4.81
C TYR A 49 -16.45 -19.09 4.91
N PHE A 50 -15.16 -18.74 4.84
CA PHE A 50 -14.71 -17.35 4.75
C PHE A 50 -14.60 -16.87 3.30
N ASP A 51 -14.49 -17.79 2.33
CA ASP A 51 -14.53 -17.46 0.90
C ASP A 51 -15.98 -17.25 0.44
N VAL A 52 -16.39 -15.99 0.48
CA VAL A 52 -17.74 -15.52 0.17
C VAL A 52 -17.67 -14.38 -0.85
N THR A 53 -18.72 -14.22 -1.64
CA THR A 53 -18.83 -13.09 -2.57
C THR A 53 -19.50 -11.88 -1.92
N VAL A 54 -19.71 -10.82 -2.70
CA VAL A 54 -20.37 -9.59 -2.27
C VAL A 54 -21.86 -9.83 -2.00
N PHE A 55 -22.31 -9.52 -0.79
CA PHE A 55 -23.71 -9.36 -0.40
C PHE A 55 -23.81 -8.40 0.80
N PRO A 56 -24.99 -7.84 1.11
CA PRO A 56 -25.12 -6.69 2.03
C PRO A 56 -24.46 -6.85 3.40
N GLU A 57 -24.41 -8.07 3.93
CA GLU A 57 -23.78 -8.36 5.23
C GLU A 57 -22.25 -8.24 5.22
N VAL A 58 -21.59 -8.74 4.16
CA VAL A 58 -20.12 -8.85 4.08
C VAL A 58 -19.45 -7.70 3.35
N ASP A 59 -20.26 -6.79 2.79
CA ASP A 59 -19.85 -5.57 2.10
C ASP A 59 -19.29 -5.79 0.68
N SER A 60 -19.05 -4.68 -0.02
CA SER A 60 -18.35 -4.63 -1.30
C SER A 60 -17.05 -3.86 -1.14
N LEU A 61 -15.92 -4.42 -1.58
CA LEU A 61 -14.64 -3.69 -1.55
C LEU A 61 -14.61 -2.48 -2.49
N HIS A 62 -15.42 -2.49 -3.56
CA HIS A 62 -15.45 -1.42 -4.56
C HIS A 62 -16.17 -0.16 -4.07
N ASP A 63 -17.15 -0.31 -3.18
CA ASP A 63 -17.88 0.78 -2.55
C ASP A 63 -18.23 0.35 -1.10
N PRO A 64 -17.25 0.38 -0.20
CA PRO A 64 -17.42 -0.17 1.13
C PRO A 64 -18.30 0.74 1.98
N VAL A 65 -19.34 0.18 2.60
CA VAL A 65 -20.28 0.90 3.47
C VAL A 65 -20.46 0.26 4.85
N GLY A 66 -19.99 -0.98 5.02
CA GLY A 66 -20.20 -1.83 6.19
C GLY A 66 -18.87 -2.24 6.85
N PRO A 67 -18.66 -3.55 7.12
CA PRO A 67 -17.48 -4.03 7.86
C PRO A 67 -16.14 -3.65 7.21
N ILE A 68 -16.04 -3.58 5.88
CA ILE A 68 -14.79 -3.19 5.20
C ILE A 68 -14.49 -1.73 5.51
N LYS A 69 -15.48 -0.83 5.36
CA LYS A 69 -15.32 0.60 5.66
C LYS A 69 -14.92 0.84 7.12
N LYS A 70 -15.61 0.18 8.05
CA LYS A 70 -15.26 0.25 9.49
C LYS A 70 -13.82 -0.18 9.75
N SER A 71 -13.35 -1.23 9.07
CA SER A 71 -11.97 -1.68 9.21
C SER A 71 -10.97 -0.68 8.61
N GLN A 72 -11.27 -0.08 7.46
CA GLN A 72 -10.46 0.97 6.84
C GLN A 72 -10.39 2.23 7.72
N GLU A 73 -11.47 2.60 8.40
CA GLU A 73 -11.50 3.71 9.36
C GLU A 73 -10.62 3.43 10.58
N LEU A 74 -10.56 2.18 11.06
CA LEU A 74 -9.65 1.79 12.15
C LEU A 74 -8.19 1.94 11.74
N ILE A 75 -7.82 1.50 10.53
CA ILE A 75 -6.45 1.69 10.00
C ILE A 75 -6.15 3.18 9.80
N SER A 76 -7.11 3.95 9.27
CA SER A 76 -6.94 5.40 9.08
C SER A 76 -6.64 6.10 10.40
N LYS A 77 -7.39 5.75 11.47
CA LYS A 77 -7.15 6.25 12.83
C LYS A 77 -5.80 5.78 13.40
N LEU A 78 -5.41 4.53 13.16
CA LEU A 78 -4.14 3.97 13.62
C LEU A 78 -2.96 4.74 13.06
N TYR A 79 -2.96 4.98 11.75
CA TYR A 79 -1.89 5.71 11.06
C TYR A 79 -2.00 7.23 11.20
N GLY A 80 -3.16 7.76 11.59
CA GLY A 80 -3.41 9.20 11.67
C GLY A 80 -3.60 9.85 10.29
N VAL A 81 -4.10 9.09 9.32
CA VAL A 81 -4.32 9.56 7.93
C VAL A 81 -5.79 9.86 7.66
N LYS A 82 -6.04 10.67 6.63
CA LYS A 82 -7.41 11.01 6.20
C LYS A 82 -8.20 9.79 5.73
N SER A 83 -7.55 8.86 5.03
CA SER A 83 -8.20 7.65 4.51
C SER A 83 -7.16 6.55 4.30
N SER A 84 -7.59 5.30 4.41
CA SER A 84 -6.81 4.10 4.11
C SER A 84 -7.64 3.17 3.26
N PHE A 85 -7.05 2.64 2.19
CA PHE A 85 -7.72 1.76 1.24
C PHE A 85 -7.08 0.38 1.26
N TYR A 86 -7.90 -0.66 1.09
CA TYR A 86 -7.43 -2.05 1.11
C TYR A 86 -7.14 -2.48 -0.32
N LEU A 87 -6.00 -3.14 -0.50
CA LEU A 87 -5.53 -3.62 -1.79
C LEU A 87 -5.41 -5.14 -1.74
N VAL A 88 -6.21 -5.83 -2.55
CA VAL A 88 -6.21 -7.30 -2.64
C VAL A 88 -5.27 -7.84 -3.73
N ASN A 89 -4.67 -6.96 -4.53
CA ASN A 89 -3.75 -7.28 -5.62
C ASN A 89 -2.29 -6.80 -5.34
N GLY A 90 -1.94 -6.69 -4.05
CA GLY A 90 -0.62 -6.27 -3.58
C GLY A 90 -0.30 -4.78 -3.77
N SER A 91 0.88 -4.34 -3.30
CA SER A 91 1.30 -2.94 -3.46
C SER A 91 1.53 -2.52 -4.90
N THR A 92 1.66 -3.47 -5.84
CA THR A 92 1.67 -3.20 -7.28
C THR A 92 0.49 -2.33 -7.69
N VAL A 93 -0.74 -2.69 -7.31
CA VAL A 93 -1.93 -1.87 -7.65
C VAL A 93 -2.00 -0.58 -6.85
N GLY A 94 -1.37 -0.52 -5.67
CA GLY A 94 -1.26 0.72 -4.90
C GLY A 94 -0.35 1.74 -5.58
N ASN A 95 0.80 1.31 -6.10
CA ASN A 95 1.69 2.16 -6.89
C ASN A 95 1.01 2.67 -8.17
N LEU A 96 0.24 1.81 -8.85
CA LEU A 96 -0.61 2.21 -9.97
C LEU A 96 -1.62 3.30 -9.54
N ALA A 97 -2.37 3.04 -8.46
CA ALA A 97 -3.39 3.95 -7.96
C ALA A 97 -2.83 5.30 -7.52
N ILE A 98 -1.65 5.31 -6.88
CA ILE A 98 -0.96 6.54 -6.46
C ILE A 98 -0.67 7.42 -7.67
N LEU A 99 0.01 6.92 -8.72
CA LEU A 99 0.31 7.76 -9.87
C LEU A 99 -0.93 8.12 -10.71
N LEU A 100 -1.86 7.19 -10.89
CA LEU A 100 -3.10 7.44 -11.63
C LEU A 100 -4.02 8.47 -10.94
N SER A 101 -3.93 8.61 -9.62
CA SER A 101 -4.72 9.61 -8.88
C SER A 101 -3.99 10.93 -8.69
N ALA A 102 -2.66 10.90 -8.52
CA ALA A 102 -1.85 12.10 -8.32
C ALA A 102 -1.63 12.89 -9.61
N CYS A 103 -1.54 12.21 -10.76
CA CYS A 103 -1.03 12.78 -12.00
C CYS A 103 -1.99 12.59 -13.18
N ASN A 104 -1.96 13.55 -14.11
CA ASN A 104 -2.60 13.47 -15.41
C ASN A 104 -1.58 13.06 -16.48
N PRO A 105 -2.03 12.54 -17.63
CA PRO A 105 -1.15 12.34 -18.78
C PRO A 105 -0.40 13.63 -19.15
N GLY A 106 0.92 13.54 -19.32
CA GLY A 106 1.81 14.66 -19.61
C GLY A 106 2.40 15.36 -18.38
N ASP A 107 1.87 15.14 -17.17
CA ASP A 107 2.53 15.62 -15.94
C ASP A 107 3.89 14.93 -15.77
N SER A 108 4.90 15.64 -15.23
CA SER A 108 6.21 15.05 -14.93
C SER A 108 6.35 14.65 -13.46
N VAL A 109 7.05 13.55 -13.20
CA VAL A 109 7.30 13.03 -11.84
C VAL A 109 8.76 12.65 -11.69
N ILE A 110 9.38 13.13 -10.61
CA ILE A 110 10.78 12.81 -10.25
C ILE A 110 10.82 11.48 -9.52
N LEU A 111 11.68 10.56 -9.95
CA LEU A 111 11.75 9.19 -9.42
C LEU A 111 13.19 8.68 -9.44
N SER A 112 13.50 7.80 -8.49
CA SER A 112 14.73 7.01 -8.50
C SER A 112 14.68 5.87 -9.52
N ARG A 113 15.83 5.54 -10.13
CA ARG A 113 16.00 4.29 -10.91
C ARG A 113 15.95 3.01 -10.05
N ASN A 114 15.90 3.13 -8.73
CA ASN A 114 15.68 2.01 -7.81
C ASN A 114 14.19 1.61 -7.66
N CYS A 115 13.26 2.27 -8.37
CA CYS A 115 11.84 2.02 -8.18
C CYS A 115 11.42 0.59 -8.62
N HIS A 116 10.42 0.04 -7.94
CA HIS A 116 9.89 -1.29 -8.29
C HIS A 116 9.23 -1.28 -9.68
N LYS A 117 9.26 -2.42 -10.39
CA LYS A 117 8.68 -2.56 -11.74
C LYS A 117 7.22 -2.10 -11.86
N SER A 118 6.45 -2.14 -10.77
CA SER A 118 5.07 -1.62 -10.76
C SER A 118 4.99 -0.12 -11.01
N VAL A 119 6.01 0.64 -10.61
CA VAL A 119 6.10 2.09 -10.86
C VAL A 119 6.32 2.34 -12.36
N LEU A 120 7.10 1.50 -13.04
CA LEU A 120 7.21 1.54 -14.51
C LEU A 120 5.87 1.29 -15.19
N SER A 121 5.12 0.28 -14.73
CA SER A 121 3.76 0.04 -15.22
C SER A 121 2.83 1.23 -14.95
N ALA A 122 2.96 1.85 -13.78
CA ALA A 122 2.17 3.02 -13.40
C ALA A 122 2.48 4.22 -14.30
N ILE A 123 3.75 4.45 -14.64
CA ILE A 123 4.17 5.50 -15.57
C ILE A 123 3.55 5.29 -16.95
N ILE A 124 3.63 4.06 -17.47
CA ILE A 124 3.03 3.70 -18.77
C ILE A 124 1.52 3.93 -18.77
N LEU A 125 0.82 3.48 -17.73
CA LEU A 125 -0.64 3.58 -17.65
C LEU A 125 -1.15 5.01 -17.42
N SER A 126 -0.42 5.80 -16.63
CA SER A 126 -0.79 7.19 -16.33
C SER A 126 -0.38 8.18 -17.41
N GLY A 127 0.58 7.81 -18.28
CA GLY A 127 1.11 8.71 -19.31
C GLY A 127 1.94 9.87 -18.76
N VAL A 128 2.46 9.75 -17.52
CA VAL A 128 3.35 10.74 -16.91
C VAL A 128 4.74 10.69 -17.53
N TRP A 129 5.43 11.82 -17.55
CA TRP A 129 6.81 11.92 -17.99
C TRP A 129 7.79 11.67 -16.82
N PRO A 130 8.57 10.58 -16.83
CA PRO A 130 9.46 10.28 -15.73
C PRO A 130 10.76 11.10 -15.82
N ILE A 131 11.09 11.81 -14.74
CA ILE A 131 12.40 12.43 -14.54
C ILE A 131 13.23 11.49 -13.68
N TRP A 132 14.22 10.85 -14.29
CA TRP A 132 15.01 9.81 -13.66
C TRP A 132 16.21 10.35 -12.89
N ILE A 133 16.29 10.01 -11.61
CA ILE A 133 17.46 10.24 -10.77
C ILE A 133 18.20 8.93 -10.56
N GLN A 134 19.51 8.94 -10.77
CA GLN A 134 20.34 7.79 -10.43
C GLN A 134 20.56 7.74 -8.92
N PRO A 135 20.18 6.64 -8.24
CA PRO A 135 20.47 6.48 -6.83
C PRO A 135 21.98 6.35 -6.60
N LYS A 136 22.41 6.71 -5.39
CA LYS A 136 23.76 6.38 -4.93
C LYS A 136 23.88 4.85 -4.79
N ILE A 137 25.04 4.32 -5.19
CA ILE A 137 25.40 2.92 -4.98
C ILE A 137 26.62 2.92 -4.07
N ASP A 138 26.56 2.17 -2.96
CA ASP A 138 27.74 1.87 -2.16
C ASP A 138 28.39 0.60 -2.69
N GLN A 139 29.53 0.75 -3.36
CA GLN A 139 30.27 -0.33 -4.00
C GLN A 139 30.99 -1.25 -3.01
N ASN A 140 31.13 -0.87 -1.74
CA ASN A 140 31.79 -1.74 -0.76
C ASN A 140 30.85 -2.85 -0.25
N ILE A 141 29.55 -2.57 -0.24
CA ILE A 141 28.52 -3.49 0.27
C ILE A 141 27.47 -3.86 -0.80
N ASP A 142 27.64 -3.37 -2.03
CA ASP A 142 26.74 -3.57 -3.17
C ASP A 142 25.27 -3.21 -2.87
N VAL A 143 25.07 -2.10 -2.16
CA VAL A 143 23.72 -1.61 -1.79
C VAL A 143 23.34 -0.37 -2.59
N ILE A 144 22.12 -0.41 -3.13
CA ILE A 144 21.49 0.70 -3.84
C ILE A 144 20.60 1.48 -2.88
N PHE A 145 20.81 2.80 -2.83
CA PHE A 145 20.03 3.73 -2.02
C PHE A 145 18.80 4.22 -2.82
N ASP A 146 17.98 5.08 -2.22
CA ASP A 146 17.04 5.92 -2.98
C ASP A 146 17.59 7.37 -3.06
N MET A 147 16.78 8.33 -3.49
CA MET A 147 17.17 9.73 -3.59
C MET A 147 17.41 10.32 -2.20
N SER A 148 18.55 11.01 -2.07
CA SER A 148 18.84 11.87 -0.91
C SER A 148 18.06 13.19 -0.99
N PRO A 149 17.85 13.89 0.14
CA PRO A 149 17.22 15.22 0.15
C PRO A 149 17.88 16.20 -0.82
N LYS A 150 19.22 16.19 -0.90
CA LYS A 150 19.97 17.00 -1.85
C LYS A 150 19.63 16.68 -3.31
N GLN A 151 19.55 15.40 -3.68
CA GLN A 151 19.16 15.01 -5.04
C GLN A 151 17.73 15.43 -5.37
N VAL A 152 16.81 15.37 -4.40
CA VAL A 152 15.43 15.85 -4.59
C VAL A 152 15.40 17.36 -4.78
N GLN A 153 16.12 18.10 -3.95
CA GLN A 153 16.29 19.55 -4.06
C GLN A 153 16.84 19.95 -5.44
N ASP A 154 17.98 19.37 -5.84
CA ASP A 154 18.63 19.65 -7.12
C ASP A 154 17.69 19.32 -8.31
N ALA A 155 16.97 18.19 -8.23
CA ALA A 155 16.00 17.80 -9.26
C ALA A 155 14.81 18.76 -9.36
N LEU A 156 14.28 19.23 -8.23
CA LEU A 156 13.18 20.20 -8.23
C LEU A 156 13.61 21.60 -8.65
N ASP A 157 14.86 21.98 -8.41
CA ASP A 157 15.41 23.24 -8.90
C ASP A 157 15.64 23.18 -10.43
N GLN A 158 16.01 22.02 -10.97
CA GLN A 158 16.16 21.80 -12.42
C GLN A 158 14.83 21.61 -13.15
N PHE A 159 13.87 20.93 -12.52
CA PHE A 159 12.56 20.59 -13.09
C PHE A 159 11.42 21.14 -12.22
N PRO A 160 11.28 22.47 -12.11
CA PRO A 160 10.28 23.11 -11.26
C PRO A 160 8.84 22.79 -11.72
N GLU A 161 8.65 22.33 -12.94
CA GLU A 161 7.36 21.88 -13.48
C GLU A 161 6.92 20.50 -12.97
N ALA A 162 7.84 19.71 -12.38
CA ALA A 162 7.52 18.39 -11.84
C ALA A 162 6.35 18.48 -10.85
N LYS A 163 5.38 17.58 -10.96
CA LYS A 163 4.18 17.57 -10.12
C LYS A 163 4.42 16.91 -8.76
N ALA A 164 5.23 15.86 -8.77
CA ALA A 164 5.45 15.02 -7.61
C ALA A 164 6.86 14.42 -7.59
N VAL A 165 7.29 14.01 -6.40
CA VAL A 165 8.48 13.20 -6.16
C VAL A 165 8.02 11.83 -5.66
N PHE A 166 8.52 10.77 -6.28
CA PHE A 166 8.23 9.39 -5.92
C PHE A 166 9.49 8.73 -5.32
N ILE A 167 9.38 8.26 -4.07
CA ILE A 167 10.47 7.66 -3.30
C ILE A 167 10.13 6.21 -2.94
N THR A 168 11.11 5.31 -2.99
CA THR A 168 11.01 3.99 -2.34
C THR A 168 11.71 4.06 -0.99
N SER A 169 10.98 3.87 0.11
CA SER A 169 11.58 3.88 1.44
C SER A 169 10.74 3.02 2.40
N PRO A 170 11.32 1.98 3.03
CA PRO A 170 12.71 1.53 2.89
C PRO A 170 12.97 0.84 1.54
N THR A 171 14.24 0.82 1.13
CA THR A 171 14.70 -0.05 0.02
C THR A 171 14.61 -1.52 0.41
N TYR A 172 14.80 -2.42 -0.56
CA TYR A 172 14.81 -3.87 -0.31
C TYR A 172 15.83 -4.29 0.77
N ASN A 173 16.96 -3.58 0.86
CA ASN A 173 18.00 -3.82 1.85
C ASN A 173 17.73 -3.15 3.21
N GLY A 174 16.56 -2.54 3.41
CA GLY A 174 16.19 -1.88 4.67
C GLY A 174 16.74 -0.46 4.82
N ILE A 175 17.27 0.15 3.76
CA ILE A 175 17.80 1.51 3.82
C ILE A 175 16.66 2.52 3.71
N THR A 176 16.57 3.44 4.65
CA THR A 176 15.63 4.57 4.61
C THR A 176 16.32 5.85 4.16
N THR A 177 15.56 6.75 3.53
CA THR A 177 16.00 8.12 3.25
C THR A 177 15.40 9.09 4.27
N ASP A 178 15.92 10.31 4.37
CA ASP A 178 15.34 11.34 5.23
C ASP A 178 14.06 11.90 4.59
N LEU A 179 12.96 11.16 4.81
CA LEU A 179 11.65 11.52 4.29
C LEU A 179 11.12 12.82 4.90
N VAL A 180 11.54 13.21 6.11
CA VAL A 180 11.10 14.46 6.75
C VAL A 180 11.67 15.66 6.02
N GLU A 181 12.96 15.62 5.69
CA GLU A 181 13.60 16.67 4.91
C GLU A 181 13.04 16.71 3.48
N ILE A 182 12.85 15.54 2.84
CA ILE A 182 12.24 15.45 1.51
C ILE A 182 10.81 16.03 1.50
N ALA A 183 9.99 15.71 2.48
CA ALA A 183 8.63 16.25 2.59
C ALA A 183 8.66 17.79 2.67
N LYS A 184 9.54 18.37 3.51
CA LYS A 184 9.72 19.82 3.59
C LYS A 184 10.14 20.43 2.24
N ILE A 185 11.08 19.81 1.54
CA ILE A 185 11.55 20.25 0.21
C ILE A 185 10.39 20.24 -0.80
N CYS A 186 9.62 19.15 -0.86
CA CYS A 186 8.46 19.01 -1.74
C CYS A 186 7.37 20.05 -1.42
N HIS A 187 6.96 20.14 -0.16
CA HIS A 187 5.85 21.01 0.27
C HIS A 187 6.20 22.50 0.15
N SER A 188 7.45 22.91 0.38
CA SER A 188 7.89 24.30 0.15
C SER A 188 7.76 24.76 -1.31
N ARG A 189 7.63 23.81 -2.25
CA ARG A 189 7.45 24.03 -3.68
C ARG A 189 6.07 23.60 -4.20
N SER A 190 5.14 23.33 -3.29
CA SER A 190 3.80 22.84 -3.61
C SER A 190 3.80 21.55 -4.43
N LYS A 191 4.74 20.64 -4.15
CA LYS A 191 4.87 19.33 -4.81
C LYS A 191 4.40 18.22 -3.88
N LEU A 192 3.85 17.16 -4.47
CA LEU A 192 3.44 15.97 -3.73
C LEU A 192 4.64 15.06 -3.44
N LEU A 193 4.70 14.50 -2.23
CA LEU A 193 5.58 13.39 -1.88
C LEU A 193 4.79 12.07 -1.90
N LEU A 194 5.17 11.18 -2.81
CA LEU A 194 4.58 9.87 -3.01
C LEU A 194 5.59 8.79 -2.57
N VAL A 195 5.20 7.85 -1.72
CA VAL A 195 6.14 6.87 -1.14
C VAL A 195 5.69 5.43 -1.36
N ASP A 196 6.55 4.63 -1.99
CA ASP A 196 6.47 3.17 -1.91
C ASP A 196 7.13 2.69 -0.62
N GLU A 197 6.29 2.46 0.40
CA GLU A 197 6.66 1.92 1.71
C GLU A 197 6.30 0.42 1.79
N ALA A 198 6.38 -0.31 0.68
CA ALA A 198 5.99 -1.73 0.66
C ALA A 198 6.73 -2.56 1.72
N HIS A 199 7.99 -2.25 2.02
CA HIS A 199 8.79 -2.95 3.03
C HIS A 199 8.74 -2.31 4.43
N GLY A 200 8.07 -1.16 4.59
CA GLY A 200 8.09 -0.37 5.82
C GLY A 200 6.81 -0.44 6.65
N SER A 201 5.90 -1.39 6.38
CA SER A 201 4.61 -1.42 7.10
C SER A 201 4.74 -1.55 8.62
N HIS A 202 5.83 -2.13 9.12
CA HIS A 202 6.10 -2.30 10.54
C HIS A 202 6.70 -1.06 11.22
N LEU A 203 7.15 -0.04 10.46
CA LEU A 203 7.94 1.09 10.99
C LEU A 203 7.21 1.90 12.07
N LYS A 204 5.89 2.06 11.94
CA LYS A 204 5.08 2.83 12.90
C LYS A 204 5.02 2.22 14.32
N PHE A 205 5.35 0.94 14.48
CA PHE A 205 5.03 0.20 15.70
C PHE A 205 6.11 0.20 16.78
N HIS A 206 7.26 0.85 16.55
CA HIS A 206 8.33 0.93 17.54
C HIS A 206 9.19 2.19 17.34
N GLU A 207 9.56 2.86 18.44
CA GLU A 207 10.32 4.12 18.41
C GLU A 207 11.77 3.98 17.91
N ASP A 208 12.39 2.81 18.14
CA ASP A 208 13.73 2.50 17.62
C ASP A 208 13.76 2.21 16.10
N LEU A 209 12.59 2.10 15.44
CA LEU A 209 12.53 1.92 13.99
C LEU A 209 12.62 3.28 13.28
N PRO A 210 13.09 3.30 12.02
CA PRO A 210 13.01 4.49 11.19
C PRO A 210 11.58 5.05 11.10
N ILE A 211 11.48 6.36 10.90
CA ILE A 211 10.17 7.04 10.75
C ILE A 211 9.40 6.48 9.55
N SER A 212 8.10 6.22 9.75
CA SER A 212 7.23 5.78 8.66
C SER A 212 6.95 6.90 7.65
N ALA A 213 6.58 6.55 6.41
CA ALA A 213 6.26 7.51 5.36
C ALA A 213 5.11 8.45 5.76
N VAL A 214 4.10 7.91 6.45
CA VAL A 214 2.98 8.68 6.98
C VAL A 214 3.46 9.72 8.00
N GLU A 215 4.26 9.31 8.98
CA GLU A 215 4.76 10.20 10.03
C GLU A 215 5.75 11.24 9.48
N ALA A 216 6.47 10.90 8.41
CA ALA A 216 7.36 11.82 7.73
C ALA A 216 6.65 12.89 6.88
N GLY A 217 5.34 12.75 6.66
CA GLY A 217 4.54 13.72 5.91
C GLY A 217 4.36 13.39 4.42
N ALA A 218 4.43 12.11 4.03
CA ALA A 218 4.04 11.71 2.68
C ALA A 218 2.56 12.03 2.40
N ASP A 219 2.27 12.57 1.22
CA ASP A 219 0.90 12.86 0.79
C ASP A 219 0.12 11.57 0.48
N MET A 220 0.81 10.56 -0.06
CA MET A 220 0.31 9.22 -0.27
C MET A 220 1.43 8.18 -0.10
N CYS A 221 1.10 7.06 0.54
CA CYS A 221 2.01 5.92 0.63
C CYS A 221 1.29 4.60 0.35
N VAL A 222 2.05 3.60 -0.12
CA VAL A 222 1.57 2.21 -0.21
C VAL A 222 2.41 1.32 0.69
N GLN A 223 1.76 0.38 1.37
CA GLN A 223 2.41 -0.59 2.26
C GLN A 223 2.02 -2.02 1.87
N SER A 224 2.93 -2.98 2.02
CA SER A 224 2.63 -4.41 1.86
C SER A 224 2.64 -5.10 3.21
N LEU A 225 1.48 -5.15 3.86
CA LEU A 225 1.33 -5.79 5.17
C LEU A 225 1.86 -7.23 5.16
N HIS A 226 1.53 -8.01 4.11
CA HIS A 226 1.99 -9.40 3.96
C HIS A 226 3.52 -9.59 3.92
N LYS A 227 4.33 -8.52 3.75
CA LYS A 227 5.79 -8.63 3.77
C LYS A 227 6.37 -8.61 5.18
N THR A 228 5.82 -7.78 6.08
CA THR A 228 6.42 -7.54 7.41
C THR A 228 5.43 -7.51 8.57
N LEU A 229 4.13 -7.67 8.33
CA LEU A 229 3.05 -7.67 9.32
C LEU A 229 2.06 -8.83 9.10
N SER A 230 1.08 -8.98 10.00
CA SER A 230 -0.04 -9.94 9.93
C SER A 230 -1.30 -9.36 10.56
#